data_AF-A0A072VBB5-F1
#
_entry.id   AF-A0A072VBB5-F1
#
_cell.length_a   1.000
_cell.length_b   1.000
_cell.length_c   1.000
_cell.angle_alpha   90.00
_cell.angle_beta   90.00
_cell.angle_gamma   90.00
#
_symmetry.space_group_name_H-M   'P 1'
#
loop_
_entity.id
_entity.type
_entity.pdbx_description
1 polymer ?
#
loop_
_entity_poly.entity_id
_entity_poly.type
_entity_poly.pdbx_seq_one_letter_code
_entity_poly.pdbx_strand_id
1 'polypeptide(L)'
;MAMSVASSICTLLPFSKPHNSVPLFSSQTKKRCRIIISSVTEDRQAASVVSKDKKVLEDSSSPSKDITEVATDTDILTGRAINAAIVLGFGAFAVTKLLTIDHDYWHGWTLYEILKYVPEHNWIAYEQSLKANPVLAKMAISGVVYSIGDWIAQCYEGKPIFEFDRARLFRSGLVGFTLHGSLSHYYYQLCEALFPFQQWWVVPAKVAFDQTVWSAIWNTIYFVVLGLLRFDSLDNIYGELKSTFLPMLTAGWKLWPFAHLITYGVVPVEQRLLWVDCIELIWVTILSTYSNEKSESRKSEEVSETAGSSTPSQNSEE
;
A
#
# COMPACT_ATOMS: atom_id res chain seq x y z
N MET A 1 -2.68 39.18 26.62
CA MET A 1 -3.98 39.83 26.30
C MET A 1 -4.91 38.71 25.83
N ALA A 2 -5.40 37.88 26.75
CA ALA A 2 -6.64 38.03 27.51
C ALA A 2 -7.91 37.83 26.65
N MET A 3 -8.50 36.64 26.82
CA MET A 3 -9.93 36.32 26.96
C MET A 3 -10.94 36.56 25.82
N SER A 4 -11.58 35.43 25.44
CA SER A 4 -13.03 35.15 25.56
C SER A 4 -14.04 36.14 24.99
N VAL A 5 -14.81 35.69 24.01
CA VAL A 5 -16.23 36.05 23.88
C VAL A 5 -17.03 34.76 23.67
N ALA A 6 -17.75 34.38 24.72
CA ALA A 6 -18.86 33.44 24.66
C ALA A 6 -20.16 34.23 24.57
N SER A 7 -21.15 33.67 23.86
CA SER A 7 -22.52 33.44 24.37
C SER A 7 -23.64 33.74 23.35
N SER A 8 -24.39 32.66 23.07
CA SER A 8 -25.85 32.58 22.96
C SER A 8 -26.55 33.17 21.74
N ILE A 9 -27.28 32.29 21.02
CA ILE A 9 -28.76 32.21 21.13
C ILE A 9 -29.15 30.75 20.89
N CYS A 10 -29.90 30.21 21.85
CA CYS A 10 -30.60 28.93 21.78
C CYS A 10 -32.09 29.22 21.54
N THR A 11 -32.74 28.24 20.90
CA THR A 11 -34.06 27.66 21.20
C THR A 11 -35.20 27.80 20.16
N LEU A 12 -35.72 26.60 19.79
CA LEU A 12 -37.09 26.18 19.40
C LEU A 12 -37.49 26.04 17.91
N LEU A 13 -37.28 24.82 17.38
CA LEU A 13 -38.25 23.79 16.89
C LEU A 13 -39.38 24.17 15.89
N PRO A 14 -39.89 23.26 15.00
CA PRO A 14 -40.10 21.83 15.29
C PRO A 14 -39.85 20.79 14.17
N PHE A 15 -39.86 19.53 14.64
CA PHE A 15 -40.09 18.25 13.97
C PHE A 15 -40.83 18.27 12.63
N SER A 16 -40.28 17.57 11.63
CA SER A 16 -41.07 16.86 10.62
C SER A 16 -40.33 15.62 10.10
N LYS A 17 -40.95 14.44 10.24
CA LYS A 17 -40.53 13.16 9.64
C LYS A 17 -40.77 13.19 8.13
N PRO A 18 -39.99 12.42 7.35
CA PRO A 18 -40.58 11.76 6.20
C PRO A 18 -40.31 10.24 6.19
N HIS A 19 -41.45 9.55 6.23
CA HIS A 19 -41.84 8.34 5.50
C HIS A 19 -40.79 7.52 4.73
N ASN A 20 -40.81 6.21 5.00
CA ASN A 20 -40.28 5.11 4.21
C ASN A 20 -40.60 5.23 2.71
N SER A 21 -39.59 5.01 1.87
CA SER A 21 -39.76 4.32 0.58
C SER A 21 -38.49 3.55 0.24
N VAL A 22 -38.64 2.22 0.22
CA VAL A 22 -37.64 1.23 -0.19
C VAL A 22 -37.60 1.21 -1.72
N PRO A 23 -36.43 1.32 -2.37
CA PRO A 23 -36.28 0.81 -3.73
C PRO A 23 -35.80 -0.64 -3.67
N LEU A 24 -36.70 -1.53 -4.06
CA LEU A 24 -36.44 -2.93 -4.39
C LEU A 24 -35.53 -2.95 -5.64
N PHE A 25 -34.22 -3.18 -5.48
CA PHE A 25 -33.33 -3.43 -6.61
C PHE A 25 -32.91 -4.91 -6.65
N SER A 26 -33.50 -5.56 -7.64
CA SER A 26 -33.19 -6.88 -8.21
C SER A 26 -31.72 -7.30 -8.08
N SER A 27 -31.53 -8.44 -7.42
CA SER A 27 -30.31 -9.26 -7.46
C SER A 27 -29.92 -9.59 -8.91
N GLN A 28 -28.79 -9.06 -9.38
CA GLN A 28 -28.02 -9.69 -10.45
C GLN A 28 -26.73 -10.24 -9.86
N THR A 29 -26.72 -11.55 -9.68
CA THR A 29 -25.58 -12.38 -9.32
C THR A 29 -24.50 -12.30 -10.41
N LYS A 30 -23.54 -11.38 -10.25
CA LYS A 30 -22.25 -11.49 -10.96
C LYS A 30 -21.44 -12.63 -10.33
N LYS A 31 -21.44 -13.79 -11.00
CA LYS A 31 -20.52 -14.89 -10.71
C LYS A 31 -19.08 -14.38 -10.86
N ARG A 32 -18.38 -14.19 -9.74
CA ARG A 32 -16.96 -13.86 -9.70
C ARG A 32 -16.17 -15.16 -9.88
N CYS A 33 -15.51 -15.31 -11.02
CA CYS A 33 -14.65 -16.45 -11.29
C CYS A 33 -13.39 -16.34 -10.41
N ARG A 34 -13.19 -17.27 -9.47
CA ARG A 34 -11.96 -17.39 -8.66
C ARG A 34 -10.88 -18.00 -9.55
N ILE A 35 -9.81 -17.25 -9.85
CA ILE A 35 -8.58 -17.83 -10.37
C ILE A 35 -7.81 -18.36 -9.16
N ILE A 36 -7.80 -19.69 -9.00
CA ILE A 36 -6.95 -20.39 -8.04
C ILE A 36 -5.56 -20.49 -8.69
N ILE A 37 -4.61 -19.70 -8.22
CA ILE A 37 -3.19 -19.92 -8.53
C ILE A 37 -2.68 -20.95 -7.52
N SER A 38 -2.67 -22.23 -7.92
CA SER A 38 -1.94 -23.27 -7.21
C SER A 38 -0.46 -23.20 -7.60
N SER A 39 0.36 -22.59 -6.77
CA SER A 39 1.80 -22.80 -6.81
C SER A 39 2.13 -24.11 -6.11
N VAL A 40 2.41 -25.17 -6.87
CA VAL A 40 3.02 -26.41 -6.34
C VAL A 40 4.40 -26.54 -6.97
N THR A 41 5.41 -26.41 -6.13
CA THR A 41 6.79 -26.86 -6.36
C THR A 41 6.88 -28.35 -6.03
N GLU A 42 7.54 -29.12 -6.91
CA GLU A 42 8.52 -30.20 -6.65
C GLU A 42 8.42 -31.38 -7.65
N ASP A 43 9.43 -31.41 -8.52
CA ASP A 43 10.18 -32.53 -9.10
C ASP A 43 9.62 -33.96 -9.08
N ARG A 44 9.45 -34.52 -10.29
CA ARG A 44 9.89 -35.89 -10.56
C ARG A 44 10.26 -36.10 -12.03
N GLN A 45 11.54 -36.45 -12.25
CA GLN A 45 12.06 -37.02 -13.50
C GLN A 45 11.41 -38.38 -13.80
N ALA A 46 11.05 -38.62 -15.07
CA ALA A 46 11.57 -39.74 -15.87
C ALA A 46 10.86 -39.81 -17.24
N ALA A 47 11.68 -40.00 -18.28
CA ALA A 47 11.36 -40.13 -19.68
C ALA A 47 10.24 -41.14 -20.03
N SER A 48 9.53 -40.94 -21.14
CA SER A 48 9.80 -41.72 -22.37
C SER A 48 8.86 -41.39 -23.54
N VAL A 49 9.45 -41.51 -24.74
CA VAL A 49 8.87 -41.86 -26.05
C VAL A 49 8.15 -40.77 -26.89
N VAL A 50 8.89 -40.39 -27.93
CA VAL A 50 8.49 -39.88 -29.25
C VAL A 50 7.30 -40.65 -29.86
N SER A 51 6.29 -39.94 -30.36
CA SER A 51 5.75 -40.20 -31.70
C SER A 51 4.97 -39.03 -32.26
N LYS A 52 5.28 -38.77 -33.53
CA LYS A 52 4.75 -37.77 -34.43
C LYS A 52 3.69 -38.45 -35.31
N ASP A 53 2.72 -37.64 -35.73
CA ASP A 53 1.84 -37.78 -36.90
C ASP A 53 0.42 -38.38 -36.81
N LYS A 54 -0.48 -37.60 -37.41
CA LYS A 54 -1.83 -37.85 -37.97
C LYS A 54 -2.97 -38.03 -36.96
N LYS A 55 -4.15 -37.44 -37.16
CA LYS A 55 -4.87 -37.18 -38.42
C LYS A 55 -5.99 -36.15 -38.19
N VAL A 56 -6.23 -35.33 -39.21
CA VAL A 56 -7.43 -34.53 -39.45
C VAL A 56 -8.67 -35.43 -39.52
N LEU A 57 -9.74 -35.05 -38.80
CA LEU A 57 -11.13 -35.26 -39.19
C LEU A 57 -12.01 -34.21 -38.47
N GLU A 58 -12.69 -33.37 -39.27
CA GLU A 58 -13.84 -32.54 -38.88
C GLU A 58 -14.91 -33.43 -38.23
N ASP A 59 -15.80 -32.99 -37.34
CA ASP A 59 -16.62 -31.79 -37.40
C ASP A 59 -17.38 -31.61 -36.06
N SER A 60 -18.02 -30.46 -35.86
CA SER A 60 -19.12 -30.16 -34.90
C SER A 60 -18.82 -29.34 -33.63
N SER A 61 -19.08 -28.04 -33.75
CA SER A 61 -19.80 -27.17 -32.79
C SER A 61 -19.22 -26.90 -31.39
N SER A 62 -18.59 -25.72 -31.22
CA SER A 62 -18.87 -24.76 -30.13
C SER A 62 -18.09 -23.45 -30.33
N PRO A 63 -18.68 -22.36 -30.85
CA PRO A 63 -17.99 -21.07 -31.01
C PRO A 63 -17.94 -20.23 -29.72
N SER A 64 -18.52 -20.69 -28.60
CA SER A 64 -18.71 -19.83 -27.42
C SER A 64 -17.48 -19.65 -26.51
N LYS A 65 -16.46 -20.51 -26.58
CA LYS A 65 -15.28 -20.38 -25.70
C LYS A 65 -14.31 -19.29 -26.16
N ASP A 66 -13.98 -19.25 -27.45
CA ASP A 66 -13.06 -18.27 -28.04
C ASP A 66 -13.59 -16.83 -27.94
N ILE A 67 -14.89 -16.62 -28.19
CA ILE A 67 -15.49 -15.28 -28.17
C ILE A 67 -15.52 -14.72 -26.74
N THR A 68 -15.73 -15.57 -25.73
CA THR A 68 -15.77 -15.13 -24.33
C THR A 68 -14.37 -14.78 -23.85
N GLU A 69 -13.36 -15.56 -24.22
CA GLU A 69 -11.96 -15.32 -23.82
C GLU A 69 -11.41 -14.04 -24.48
N VAL A 70 -11.67 -13.85 -25.78
CA VAL A 70 -11.29 -12.63 -26.53
C VAL A 70 -12.03 -11.39 -26.03
N ALA A 71 -13.32 -11.50 -25.68
CA ALA A 71 -14.09 -10.40 -25.09
C ALA A 71 -13.55 -10.01 -23.70
N THR A 72 -13.16 -11.00 -22.89
CA THR A 72 -12.61 -10.74 -21.55
C THR A 72 -11.23 -10.07 -21.64
N ASP A 73 -10.37 -10.51 -22.57
CA ASP A 73 -9.06 -9.91 -22.79
C ASP A 73 -9.15 -8.49 -23.35
N THR A 74 -10.09 -8.23 -24.27
CA THR A 74 -10.31 -6.88 -24.81
C THR A 74 -10.86 -5.93 -23.75
N ASP A 75 -11.74 -6.38 -22.85
CA ASP A 75 -12.21 -5.57 -21.72
C ASP A 75 -11.08 -5.26 -20.72
N ILE A 76 -10.22 -6.22 -20.42
CA ILE A 76 -9.05 -6.04 -19.54
C ILE A 76 -8.05 -5.06 -20.18
N LEU A 77 -7.74 -5.23 -21.46
CA LEU A 77 -6.83 -4.34 -22.20
C LEU A 77 -7.39 -2.92 -22.29
N THR A 78 -8.69 -2.78 -22.53
CA THR A 78 -9.38 -1.48 -22.58
C THR A 78 -9.35 -0.80 -21.21
N GLY A 79 -9.62 -1.52 -20.12
CA GLY A 79 -9.50 -0.99 -18.76
C GLY A 79 -8.08 -0.54 -18.41
N ARG A 80 -7.06 -1.31 -18.80
CA ARG A 80 -5.65 -0.93 -18.62
C ARG A 80 -5.27 0.30 -19.44
N ALA A 81 -5.75 0.40 -20.68
CA ALA A 81 -5.51 1.56 -21.55
C ALA A 81 -6.15 2.84 -20.98
N ILE A 82 -7.37 2.74 -20.47
CA ILE A 82 -8.07 3.87 -19.81
C ILE A 82 -7.29 4.32 -18.56
N ASN A 83 -6.90 3.38 -17.69
CA ASN A 83 -6.11 3.69 -16.50
C ASN A 83 -4.78 4.35 -16.88
N ALA A 84 -4.08 3.82 -17.90
CA ALA A 84 -2.84 4.40 -18.40
C ALA A 84 -3.05 5.83 -18.94
N ALA A 85 -4.09 6.05 -19.73
CA ALA A 85 -4.42 7.37 -20.27
C ALA A 85 -4.73 8.38 -19.16
N ILE A 86 -5.43 7.98 -18.11
CA ILE A 86 -5.73 8.88 -16.98
C ILE A 86 -4.49 9.12 -16.12
N VAL A 87 -3.68 8.11 -15.82
CA VAL A 87 -2.41 8.28 -15.10
C VAL A 87 -1.48 9.22 -15.87
N LEU A 88 -1.41 9.07 -17.20
CA LEU A 88 -0.64 9.98 -18.06
C LEU A 88 -1.24 11.39 -18.09
N GLY A 89 -2.56 11.52 -18.20
CA GLY A 89 -3.26 12.80 -18.21
C GLY A 89 -3.12 13.57 -16.90
N PHE A 90 -3.35 12.90 -15.77
CA PHE A 90 -3.17 13.47 -14.44
C PHE A 90 -1.69 13.73 -14.15
N GLY A 91 -0.80 12.83 -14.55
CA GLY A 91 0.66 13.04 -14.45
C GLY A 91 1.10 14.26 -15.24
N ALA A 92 0.66 14.41 -16.49
CA ALA A 92 0.94 15.59 -17.31
C ALA A 92 0.33 16.86 -16.70
N PHE A 93 -0.88 16.80 -16.17
CA PHE A 93 -1.52 17.93 -15.48
C PHE A 93 -0.78 18.30 -14.20
N ALA A 94 -0.39 17.33 -13.38
CA ALA A 94 0.35 17.55 -12.14
C ALA A 94 1.74 18.12 -12.43
N VAL A 95 2.45 17.60 -13.45
CA VAL A 95 3.71 18.18 -13.93
C VAL A 95 3.49 19.61 -14.43
N THR A 96 2.44 19.85 -15.21
CA THR A 96 2.11 21.20 -15.69
C THR A 96 1.82 22.13 -14.50
N LYS A 97 1.04 21.67 -13.51
CA LYS A 97 0.75 22.44 -12.31
C LYS A 97 1.98 22.65 -11.44
N LEU A 98 2.85 21.66 -11.29
CA LEU A 98 4.12 21.80 -10.58
C LEU A 98 5.04 22.83 -11.26
N LEU A 99 5.09 22.80 -12.60
CA LEU A 99 5.86 23.75 -13.41
C LEU A 99 5.22 25.14 -13.47
N THR A 100 3.93 25.26 -13.18
CA THR A 100 3.18 26.54 -13.24
C THR A 100 2.77 27.09 -11.87
N ILE A 101 2.95 26.34 -10.77
CA ILE A 101 2.51 26.70 -9.41
C ILE A 101 3.19 27.98 -8.91
N ASP A 102 4.43 28.17 -9.34
CA ASP A 102 5.27 29.32 -9.04
C ASP A 102 5.72 29.99 -10.35
N HIS A 103 4.82 30.05 -11.34
CA HIS A 103 5.08 30.77 -12.58
C HIS A 103 5.54 32.21 -12.28
N ASP A 104 4.96 32.87 -11.26
CA ASP A 104 5.35 34.19 -10.76
C ASP A 104 6.76 34.24 -10.14
N TYR A 105 7.26 33.12 -9.61
CA TYR A 105 8.59 33.01 -9.00
C TYR A 105 9.70 32.83 -10.04
N TRP A 106 9.42 32.21 -11.20
CA TRP A 106 10.39 31.93 -12.26
C TRP A 106 10.07 32.60 -13.61
N HIS A 107 9.23 33.63 -13.62
CA HIS A 107 8.95 34.42 -14.82
C HIS A 107 10.26 34.89 -15.47
N GLY A 108 10.50 34.48 -16.72
CA GLY A 108 11.68 34.86 -17.49
C GLY A 108 12.86 33.88 -17.44
N TRP A 109 12.76 32.79 -16.68
CA TRP A 109 13.77 31.72 -16.70
C TRP A 109 13.67 30.88 -17.97
N THR A 110 14.82 30.53 -18.52
CA THR A 110 14.96 29.54 -19.59
C THR A 110 14.68 28.13 -19.06
N LEU A 111 14.37 27.18 -19.95
CA LEU A 111 14.18 25.77 -19.57
C LEU A 111 15.40 25.19 -18.83
N TYR A 112 16.62 25.61 -19.20
CA TYR A 112 17.84 25.21 -18.51
C TYR A 112 17.87 25.70 -17.07
N GLU A 113 17.51 26.96 -16.83
CA GLU A 113 17.47 27.55 -15.49
C GLU A 113 16.42 26.88 -14.62
N ILE A 114 15.24 26.57 -15.17
CA ILE A 114 14.22 25.76 -14.47
C ILE A 114 14.84 24.41 -14.07
N LEU A 115 15.31 23.61 -15.03
CA LEU A 115 15.83 22.27 -14.72
C LEU A 115 16.99 22.27 -13.71
N LYS A 116 17.77 23.35 -13.64
CA LYS A 116 18.87 23.52 -12.69
C LYS A 116 18.41 24.00 -11.31
N TYR A 117 17.60 25.05 -11.24
CA TYR A 117 17.31 25.74 -9.99
C TYR A 117 16.09 25.19 -9.24
N VAL A 118 15.12 24.55 -9.92
CA VAL A 118 13.97 23.92 -9.23
C VAL A 118 14.42 22.88 -8.21
N PRO A 119 15.26 21.89 -8.58
CA PRO A 119 15.68 20.88 -7.61
C PRO A 119 16.50 21.49 -6.48
N GLU A 120 17.37 22.46 -6.79
CA GLU A 120 18.19 23.16 -5.80
C GLU A 120 17.34 23.93 -4.79
N HIS A 121 16.37 24.71 -5.24
CA HIS A 121 15.46 25.46 -4.37
C HIS A 121 14.58 24.56 -3.52
N ASN A 122 14.03 23.49 -4.11
CA ASN A 122 13.26 22.49 -3.36
C ASN A 122 14.11 21.80 -2.29
N TRP A 123 15.37 21.50 -2.60
CA TRP A 123 16.31 20.94 -1.63
C TRP A 123 16.57 21.90 -0.47
N ILE A 124 16.83 23.18 -0.77
CA ILE A 124 17.05 24.21 0.26
C ILE A 124 15.81 24.38 1.14
N ALA A 125 14.61 24.44 0.55
CA ALA A 125 13.35 24.55 1.29
C ALA A 125 13.11 23.33 2.20
N TYR A 126 13.45 22.13 1.70
CA TYR A 126 13.41 20.91 2.49
C TYR A 126 14.40 20.96 3.67
N GLU A 127 15.65 21.36 3.44
CA GLU A 127 16.64 21.51 4.51
C GLU A 127 16.23 22.56 5.55
N GLN A 128 15.62 23.67 5.13
CA GLN A 128 15.06 24.66 6.03
C GLN A 128 13.92 24.07 6.88
N SER A 129 13.05 23.27 6.26
CA SER A 129 11.97 22.56 6.97
C SER A 129 12.52 21.58 8.00
N LEU A 130 13.60 20.86 7.66
CA LEU A 130 14.31 19.99 8.60
C LEU A 130 14.95 20.77 9.76
N LYS A 131 15.51 21.94 9.52
CA LYS A 131 16.09 22.78 10.58
C LYS A 131 15.03 23.35 11.52
N ALA A 132 13.87 23.71 10.98
CA ALA A 132 12.78 24.30 11.77
C ALA A 132 12.04 23.25 12.61
N ASN A 133 11.60 22.15 11.98
CA ASN A 133 10.82 21.09 12.63
C ASN A 133 11.15 19.73 11.98
N PRO A 134 12.29 19.10 12.35
CA PRO A 134 12.79 17.92 11.66
C PRO A 134 11.82 16.73 11.72
N VAL A 135 11.22 16.51 12.89
CA VAL A 135 10.27 15.41 13.12
C VAL A 135 9.02 15.61 12.25
N LEU A 136 8.42 16.79 12.29
CA LEU A 136 7.18 17.05 11.54
C LEU A 136 7.37 16.96 10.03
N ALA A 137 8.49 17.49 9.50
CA ALA A 137 8.80 17.38 8.09
C ALA A 137 8.93 15.91 7.64
N LYS A 138 9.64 15.11 8.44
CA LYS A 138 9.81 13.66 8.24
C LYS A 138 8.48 12.90 8.33
N MET A 139 7.65 13.19 9.34
CA MET A 139 6.28 12.68 9.47
C MET A 139 5.41 12.99 8.25
N ALA A 140 5.41 14.24 7.79
CA ALA A 140 4.61 14.65 6.64
C ALA A 140 5.00 13.87 5.37
N ILE A 141 6.29 13.75 5.09
CA ILE A 141 6.81 13.02 3.92
C ILE A 141 6.45 11.53 4.01
N SER A 142 6.75 10.86 5.14
CA SER A 142 6.40 9.45 5.32
C SER A 142 4.89 9.20 5.22
N GLY A 143 4.04 10.11 5.73
CA GLY A 143 2.59 10.00 5.58
C GLY A 143 2.15 10.01 4.12
N VAL A 144 2.70 10.92 3.31
CA VAL A 144 2.44 10.97 1.86
C VAL A 144 2.92 9.71 1.17
N VAL A 145 4.13 9.24 1.48
CA VAL A 145 4.73 8.02 0.92
C VAL A 145 3.85 6.80 1.18
N TYR A 146 3.39 6.65 2.41
CA TYR A 146 2.54 5.52 2.80
C TYR A 146 1.17 5.55 2.11
N SER A 147 0.58 6.74 1.96
CA SER A 147 -0.64 6.91 1.16
C SER A 147 -0.39 6.56 -0.31
N ILE A 148 0.67 7.09 -0.93
CA ILE A 148 0.96 6.79 -2.34
C ILE A 148 1.23 5.29 -2.54
N GLY A 149 2.01 4.65 -1.66
CA GLY A 149 2.28 3.22 -1.73
C GLY A 149 1.02 2.37 -1.61
N ASP A 150 0.11 2.71 -0.70
CA ASP A 150 -1.17 2.01 -0.58
C ASP A 150 -2.08 2.24 -1.80
N TRP A 151 -2.12 3.47 -2.32
CA TRP A 151 -2.86 3.76 -3.55
C TRP A 151 -2.35 2.93 -4.74
N ILE A 152 -1.03 2.83 -4.89
CA ILE A 152 -0.40 1.99 -5.92
C ILE A 152 -0.76 0.52 -5.71
N ALA A 153 -0.73 0.01 -4.47
CA ALA A 153 -1.14 -1.36 -4.17
C ALA A 153 -2.59 -1.63 -4.61
N GLN A 154 -3.50 -0.70 -4.33
CA GLN A 154 -4.90 -0.81 -4.73
C GLN A 154 -5.08 -0.80 -6.26
N CYS A 155 -4.25 -0.05 -6.99
CA CYS A 155 -4.23 -0.11 -8.45
C CYS A 155 -3.73 -1.48 -8.97
N TYR A 156 -2.73 -2.08 -8.32
CA TYR A 156 -2.24 -3.42 -8.67
C TYR A 156 -3.27 -4.52 -8.38
N GLU A 157 -4.13 -4.34 -7.38
CA GLU A 157 -5.29 -5.23 -7.11
C GLU A 157 -6.38 -5.16 -8.20
N GLY A 158 -6.22 -4.30 -9.21
CA GLY A 158 -7.15 -4.15 -10.33
C GLY A 158 -8.32 -3.21 -10.05
N LYS A 159 -8.30 -2.44 -8.96
CA LYS A 159 -9.31 -1.41 -8.70
C LYS A 159 -9.11 -0.23 -9.67
N PRO A 160 -10.19 0.39 -10.17
CA PRO A 160 -10.10 1.64 -10.93
C PRO A 160 -9.38 2.72 -10.11
N ILE A 161 -8.58 3.55 -10.75
CA ILE A 161 -7.75 4.58 -10.11
C ILE A 161 -8.51 5.57 -9.20
N PHE A 162 -9.82 5.74 -9.39
CA PHE A 162 -10.69 6.63 -8.59
C PHE A 162 -11.62 5.87 -7.63
N GLU A 163 -11.73 4.55 -7.78
CA GLU A 163 -12.59 3.68 -6.96
C GLU A 163 -11.72 2.85 -5.99
N PHE A 164 -10.89 3.55 -5.23
CA PHE A 164 -10.05 2.96 -4.20
C PHE A 164 -10.69 3.12 -2.81
N ASP A 165 -10.30 2.25 -1.89
CA ASP A 165 -10.66 2.31 -0.48
C ASP A 165 -9.90 3.46 0.20
N ARG A 166 -10.61 4.57 0.42
CA ARG A 166 -10.10 5.78 1.08
C ARG A 166 -9.78 5.54 2.56
N ALA A 167 -10.51 4.64 3.23
CA ALA A 167 -10.27 4.35 4.64
C ALA A 167 -8.96 3.56 4.80
N ARG A 168 -8.70 2.60 3.90
CA ARG A 168 -7.41 1.90 3.82
C ARG A 168 -6.26 2.87 3.52
N LEU A 169 -6.43 3.74 2.53
CA LEU A 169 -5.45 4.77 2.18
C LEU A 169 -5.11 5.68 3.37
N PHE A 170 -6.15 6.15 4.06
CA PHE A 170 -6.02 7.03 5.22
C PHE A 170 -5.31 6.33 6.37
N ARG A 171 -5.64 5.07 6.67
CA ARG A 171 -4.96 4.28 7.71
C ARG A 171 -3.48 4.08 7.40
N SER A 172 -3.14 3.76 6.16
CA SER A 172 -1.73 3.65 5.72
C SER A 172 -1.00 4.98 5.92
N GLY A 173 -1.57 6.08 5.41
CA GLY A 173 -1.00 7.42 5.56
C GLY A 173 -0.86 7.84 7.03
N LEU A 174 -1.80 7.48 7.89
CA LEU A 174 -1.75 7.75 9.32
C LEU A 174 -0.61 6.98 10.00
N VAL A 175 -0.39 5.72 9.64
CA VAL A 175 0.76 4.92 10.13
C VAL A 175 2.08 5.55 9.68
N GLY A 176 2.19 5.94 8.41
CA GLY A 176 3.37 6.63 7.89
C GLY A 176 3.63 7.96 8.61
N PHE A 177 2.60 8.77 8.79
CA PHE A 177 2.67 10.09 9.40
C PHE A 177 3.02 10.01 10.88
N THR A 178 2.28 9.21 11.66
CA THR A 178 2.43 9.21 13.12
C THR A 178 3.58 8.34 13.59
N LEU A 179 3.78 7.17 12.98
CA LEU A 179 4.72 6.17 13.47
C LEU A 179 6.00 6.16 12.66
N HIS A 180 5.93 5.86 11.35
CA HIS A 180 7.16 5.69 10.56
C HIS A 180 8.05 6.92 10.62
N GLY A 181 7.50 8.10 10.30
CA GLY A 181 8.31 9.31 10.24
C GLY A 181 8.91 9.73 11.58
N SER A 182 8.17 9.57 12.69
CA SER A 182 8.65 9.95 14.02
C SER A 182 9.60 8.93 14.63
N LEU A 183 9.25 7.63 14.58
CA LEU A 183 10.09 6.56 15.12
C LEU A 183 11.40 6.45 14.35
N SER A 184 11.38 6.51 13.02
CA SER A 184 12.60 6.44 12.20
C SER A 184 13.54 7.62 12.46
N HIS A 185 13.02 8.82 12.75
CA HIS A 185 13.84 9.97 13.12
C HIS A 185 14.67 9.71 14.38
N TYR A 186 14.04 9.22 15.44
CA TYR A 186 14.74 8.91 16.69
C TYR A 186 15.60 7.66 16.58
N TYR A 187 15.18 6.68 15.78
CA TYR A 187 15.95 5.48 15.51
C TYR A 187 17.30 5.78 14.87
N TYR A 188 17.36 6.66 13.86
CA TYR A 188 18.65 7.00 13.25
C TYR A 188 19.58 7.73 14.23
N GLN A 189 19.05 8.56 15.12
CA GLN A 189 19.85 9.16 16.19
C GLN A 189 20.36 8.12 17.19
N LEU A 190 19.51 7.15 17.55
CA LEU A 190 19.88 6.04 18.40
C LEU A 190 21.00 5.20 17.76
N CYS A 191 20.92 4.92 16.46
CA CYS A 191 21.98 4.20 15.74
C CYS A 191 23.31 4.96 15.73
N GLU A 192 23.30 6.29 15.61
CA GLU A 192 24.54 7.07 15.75
C GLU A 192 25.09 7.02 17.18
N ALA A 193 24.22 7.02 18.20
CA ALA A 193 24.63 6.91 19.59
C ALA A 193 25.17 5.50 19.95
N LEU A 194 24.59 4.44 19.38
CA LEU A 194 25.02 3.05 19.62
C LEU A 194 26.33 2.70 18.89
N PHE A 195 26.59 3.33 17.76
CA PHE A 195 27.77 3.08 16.94
C PHE A 195 28.54 4.38 16.65
N PRO A 196 29.16 5.02 17.66
CA PRO A 196 29.82 6.33 17.55
C PRO A 196 31.21 6.25 16.87
N PHE A 197 31.44 5.23 16.06
CA PHE A 197 32.73 4.94 15.45
C PHE A 197 32.72 5.29 13.96
N GLN A 198 33.88 5.63 13.40
CA GLN A 198 34.05 5.98 11.98
C GLN A 198 34.74 4.87 11.16
N GLN A 199 34.69 3.63 11.64
CA GLN A 199 35.39 2.51 11.02
C GLN A 199 34.55 1.83 9.93
N TRP A 200 35.19 1.17 8.97
CA TRP A 200 34.51 0.51 7.85
C TRP A 200 33.45 -0.52 8.29
N TRP A 201 33.66 -1.18 9.45
CA TRP A 201 32.75 -2.20 9.98
C TRP A 201 31.47 -1.63 10.59
N VAL A 202 31.41 -0.31 10.82
CA VAL A 202 30.27 0.35 11.46
C VAL A 202 29.04 0.31 10.59
N VAL A 203 29.20 0.51 9.29
CA VAL A 203 28.11 0.43 8.31
C VAL A 203 27.47 -0.96 8.32
N PRO A 204 28.20 -2.08 8.08
CA PRO A 204 27.60 -3.40 8.13
C PRO A 204 27.05 -3.76 9.53
N ALA A 205 27.62 -3.25 10.62
CA ALA A 205 27.06 -3.44 11.96
C ALA A 205 25.71 -2.71 12.13
N LYS A 206 25.59 -1.47 11.66
CA LYS A 206 24.32 -0.72 11.64
C LYS A 206 23.28 -1.44 10.78
N VAL A 207 23.66 -1.92 9.59
CA VAL A 207 22.79 -2.74 8.74
C VAL A 207 22.34 -4.01 9.48
N ALA A 208 23.25 -4.77 10.08
CA ALA A 208 22.88 -5.99 10.81
C ALA A 208 21.92 -5.70 11.97
N PHE A 209 22.14 -4.63 12.73
CA PHE A 209 21.25 -4.19 13.80
C PHE A 209 19.86 -3.79 13.28
N ASP A 210 19.81 -3.05 12.18
CA ASP A 210 18.59 -2.63 11.51
C ASP A 210 17.78 -3.85 11.04
N GLN A 211 18.43 -4.76 10.33
CA GLN A 211 17.78 -5.93 9.75
C GLN A 211 17.33 -6.98 10.78
N THR A 212 17.80 -6.89 12.02
CA THR A 212 17.43 -7.81 13.10
C THR A 212 16.48 -7.15 14.08
N VAL A 213 16.99 -6.24 14.91
CA VAL A 213 16.25 -5.64 16.02
C VAL A 213 15.19 -4.67 15.49
N TRP A 214 15.59 -3.74 14.62
CA TRP A 214 14.69 -2.71 14.14
C TRP A 214 13.59 -3.27 13.25
N SER A 215 13.92 -4.10 12.27
CA SER A 215 12.94 -4.73 11.38
C SER A 215 11.92 -5.58 12.14
N ALA A 216 12.34 -6.30 13.18
CA ALA A 216 11.42 -7.04 14.05
C ALA A 216 10.46 -6.12 14.82
N ILE A 217 10.98 -5.04 15.40
CA ILE A 217 10.18 -4.05 16.13
C ILE A 217 9.19 -3.36 15.18
N TRP A 218 9.68 -2.86 14.04
CA TRP A 218 8.87 -2.12 13.08
C TRP A 218 7.75 -2.99 12.47
N ASN A 219 8.06 -4.22 12.04
CA ASN A 219 7.04 -5.14 11.54
C ASN A 219 5.95 -5.40 12.59
N THR A 220 6.35 -5.59 13.85
CA THR A 220 5.40 -5.80 14.95
C THR A 220 4.49 -4.59 15.14
N ILE A 221 5.06 -3.39 15.22
CA ILE A 221 4.32 -2.14 15.35
C ILE A 221 3.34 -1.98 14.18
N TYR A 222 3.81 -2.18 12.95
CA TYR A 222 3.00 -2.03 11.75
C TYR A 222 1.76 -2.92 11.78
N PHE A 223 1.91 -4.24 11.98
CA PHE A 223 0.76 -5.15 11.98
C PHE A 223 -0.18 -4.92 13.16
N VAL A 224 0.35 -4.65 14.36
CA VAL A 224 -0.48 -4.38 15.53
C VAL A 224 -1.31 -3.12 15.32
N VAL A 225 -0.67 -2.02 14.93
CA VAL A 225 -1.36 -0.74 14.74
C VAL A 225 -2.33 -0.81 13.57
N LEU A 226 -1.94 -1.42 12.45
CA LEU A 226 -2.83 -1.58 11.32
C LEU A 226 -4.07 -2.42 11.69
N GLY A 227 -3.89 -3.52 12.43
CA GLY A 227 -4.99 -4.33 12.93
C GLY A 227 -5.92 -3.56 13.88
N LEU A 228 -5.37 -2.76 14.79
CA LEU A 228 -6.16 -1.88 15.66
C LEU A 228 -6.95 -0.84 14.85
N LEU A 229 -6.35 -0.24 13.83
CA LEU A 229 -7.01 0.71 12.92
C LEU A 229 -8.05 0.02 12.01
N ARG A 230 -8.00 -1.30 11.85
CA ARG A 230 -9.06 -2.11 11.22
C ARG A 230 -10.17 -2.51 12.19
N PHE A 231 -10.01 -2.24 13.48
CA PHE A 231 -10.90 -2.70 14.55
C PHE A 231 -10.97 -4.23 14.66
N ASP A 232 -9.86 -4.92 14.36
CA ASP A 232 -9.76 -6.38 14.54
C ASP A 232 -9.61 -6.75 16.02
N SER A 233 -10.01 -7.98 16.38
CA SER A 233 -9.76 -8.52 17.72
C SER A 233 -8.26 -8.76 17.98
N LEU A 234 -7.84 -8.70 19.25
CA LEU A 234 -6.44 -8.92 19.61
C LEU A 234 -5.94 -10.32 19.20
N ASP A 235 -6.81 -11.34 19.25
CA ASP A 235 -6.48 -12.69 18.81
C ASP A 235 -6.21 -12.75 17.30
N ASN A 236 -7.00 -12.03 16.49
CA ASN A 236 -6.81 -11.94 15.05
C ASN A 236 -5.53 -11.20 14.68
N ILE A 237 -5.22 -10.12 15.41
CA ILE A 237 -3.97 -9.36 15.24
C ILE A 237 -2.76 -10.24 15.57
N TYR A 238 -2.81 -10.95 16.70
CA TYR A 238 -1.73 -11.85 17.11
C TYR A 238 -1.55 -13.00 16.12
N GLY A 239 -2.65 -13.59 15.64
CA GLY A 239 -2.64 -14.62 14.61
C GLY A 239 -1.99 -14.15 13.31
N GLU A 240 -2.33 -12.94 12.84
CA GLU A 240 -1.72 -12.32 11.66
C GLU A 240 -0.24 -12.05 11.85
N LEU A 241 0.13 -11.44 12.98
CA LEU A 241 1.52 -11.17 13.30
C LEU A 241 2.32 -12.47 13.27
N LYS A 242 1.89 -13.50 14.00
CA LYS A 242 2.59 -14.79 14.07
C LYS A 242 2.80 -15.43 12.70
N SER A 243 1.79 -15.36 11.83
CA SER A 243 1.83 -16.00 10.51
C SER A 243 2.49 -15.14 9.43
N THR A 244 2.58 -13.81 9.59
CA THR A 244 3.23 -12.90 8.63
C THR A 244 4.66 -12.52 9.04
N PHE A 245 5.01 -12.58 10.33
CA PHE A 245 6.24 -12.01 10.86
C PHE A 245 7.52 -12.53 10.16
N LEU A 246 7.70 -13.86 10.09
CA LEU A 246 8.85 -14.48 9.41
C LEU A 246 8.83 -14.25 7.89
N PRO A 247 7.70 -14.48 7.18
CA PRO A 247 7.61 -14.15 5.76
C PRO A 247 7.98 -12.70 5.44
N MET A 248 7.53 -11.75 6.25
CA MET A 248 7.80 -10.33 6.02
C MET A 248 9.25 -9.95 6.34
N LEU A 249 9.82 -10.51 7.40
CA LEU A 249 11.23 -10.29 7.74
C LEU A 249 12.16 -10.82 6.63
N THR A 250 11.89 -12.04 6.15
CA THR A 250 12.68 -12.64 5.06
C THR A 250 12.49 -11.94 3.72
N ALA A 251 11.29 -11.43 3.43
CA ALA A 251 11.07 -10.57 2.27
C ALA A 251 11.84 -9.26 2.40
N GLY A 252 11.84 -8.66 3.59
CA GLY A 252 12.59 -7.44 3.89
C GLY A 252 14.09 -7.61 3.67
N TRP A 253 14.67 -8.73 4.09
CA TRP A 253 16.09 -9.06 3.87
C TRP A 253 16.51 -9.15 2.40
N LYS A 254 15.57 -9.27 1.46
CA LYS A 254 15.89 -9.24 0.02
C LYS A 254 16.07 -7.82 -0.52
N LEU A 255 15.53 -6.82 0.17
CA LEU A 255 15.50 -5.42 -0.27
C LEU A 255 16.40 -4.54 0.61
N TRP A 256 16.14 -4.58 1.91
CA TRP A 256 16.62 -3.60 2.87
C TRP A 256 18.13 -3.63 3.14
N PRO A 257 18.84 -4.78 3.18
CA PRO A 257 20.28 -4.76 3.40
C PRO A 257 21.05 -3.92 2.37
N PHE A 258 20.63 -3.97 1.10
CA PHE A 258 21.25 -3.19 0.03
C PHE A 258 20.90 -1.70 0.14
N ALA A 259 19.64 -1.39 0.42
CA ALA A 259 19.20 -0.01 0.65
C ALA A 259 19.93 0.62 1.85
N HIS A 260 20.07 -0.12 2.95
CA HIS A 260 20.71 0.37 4.17
C HIS A 260 22.23 0.46 4.08
N LEU A 261 22.88 -0.31 3.20
CA LEU A 261 24.28 -0.10 2.90
C LEU A 261 24.52 1.31 2.34
N ILE A 262 23.61 1.79 1.50
CA ILE A 262 23.61 3.17 0.98
C ILE A 262 23.21 4.14 2.09
N THR A 263 22.12 3.87 2.81
CA THR A 263 21.61 4.73 3.90
C THR A 263 22.67 5.05 4.94
N TYR A 264 23.39 4.04 5.42
CA TYR A 264 24.40 4.22 6.47
C TYR A 264 25.79 4.54 5.92
N GLY A 265 26.08 4.18 4.67
CA GLY A 265 27.38 4.39 4.05
C GLY A 265 27.58 5.78 3.46
N VAL A 266 26.56 6.34 2.78
CA VAL A 266 26.73 7.60 2.02
C VAL A 266 25.72 8.69 2.38
N VAL A 267 24.56 8.33 2.94
CA VAL A 267 23.51 9.33 3.21
C VAL A 267 23.72 10.00 4.57
N PRO A 268 23.80 11.36 4.63
CA PRO A 268 23.87 12.08 5.89
C PRO A 268 22.67 11.78 6.78
N VAL A 269 22.89 11.71 8.11
CA VAL A 269 21.87 11.29 9.08
C VAL A 269 20.53 12.01 8.92
N GLU A 270 20.56 13.30 8.60
CA GLU A 270 19.34 14.08 8.44
C GLU A 270 18.50 13.70 7.23
N GLN A 271 19.15 13.24 6.16
CA GLN A 271 18.55 12.90 4.87
C GLN A 271 18.23 11.40 4.73
N ARG A 272 18.64 10.57 5.69
CA ARG A 272 18.44 9.12 5.64
C ARG A 272 16.97 8.73 5.51
N LEU A 273 16.09 9.41 6.24
CA LEU A 273 14.68 9.07 6.19
C LEU A 273 14.06 9.43 4.83
N LEU A 274 14.42 10.56 4.21
CA LEU A 274 13.95 10.85 2.85
C LEU A 274 14.44 9.81 1.84
N TRP A 275 15.70 9.38 1.94
CA TRP A 275 16.24 8.30 1.11
C TRP A 275 15.47 6.99 1.34
N VAL A 276 15.23 6.61 2.59
CA VAL A 276 14.51 5.40 2.94
C VAL A 276 13.05 5.48 2.49
N ASP A 277 12.39 6.63 2.64
CA ASP A 277 11.03 6.88 2.17
C ASP A 277 10.88 6.63 0.65
N CYS A 278 11.91 6.92 -0.16
CA CYS A 278 11.88 6.59 -1.59
C CYS A 278 11.80 5.08 -1.86
N ILE A 279 12.51 4.27 -1.08
CA ILE A 279 12.49 2.80 -1.17
C ILE A 279 11.23 2.25 -0.49
N GLU A 280 10.81 2.89 0.59
CA GLU A 280 9.64 2.56 1.39
C GLU A 280 8.36 2.60 0.57
N LEU A 281 8.27 3.46 -0.45
CA LEU A 281 7.15 3.47 -1.39
C LEU A 281 6.92 2.10 -2.05
N ILE A 282 8.00 1.41 -2.45
CA ILE A 282 7.93 0.05 -3.00
C ILE A 282 7.53 -0.93 -1.89
N TRP A 283 8.12 -0.79 -0.72
CA TRP A 283 7.86 -1.69 0.42
C TRP A 283 6.41 -1.60 0.92
N VAL A 284 5.86 -0.40 1.09
CA VAL A 284 4.46 -0.17 1.47
C VAL A 284 3.51 -0.73 0.42
N THR A 285 3.85 -0.63 -0.86
CA THR A 285 3.05 -1.26 -1.92
C THR A 285 2.94 -2.78 -1.69
N ILE A 286 4.06 -3.44 -1.36
CA ILE A 286 4.10 -4.88 -1.05
C ILE A 286 3.33 -5.19 0.24
N LEU A 287 3.60 -4.47 1.33
CA LEU A 287 2.96 -4.64 2.63
C LEU A 287 1.45 -4.49 2.55
N SER A 288 1.00 -3.45 1.86
CA SER A 288 -0.41 -3.14 1.71
C SER A 288 -1.13 -4.23 0.92
N THR A 289 -0.55 -4.69 -0.20
CA THR A 289 -1.10 -5.81 -0.99
C THR A 289 -1.25 -7.06 -0.12
N TYR A 290 -0.18 -7.46 0.58
CA TYR A 290 -0.17 -8.69 1.38
C TYR A 290 -1.12 -8.63 2.58
N SER A 291 -1.15 -7.52 3.31
CA SER A 291 -2.03 -7.37 4.49
C SER A 291 -3.51 -7.39 4.08
N ASN A 292 -3.84 -6.78 2.94
CA ASN A 292 -5.20 -6.74 2.45
C ASN A 292 -5.70 -8.11 1.96
N GLU A 293 -4.90 -8.83 1.16
CA GLU A 293 -5.22 -10.20 0.72
C GLU A 293 -5.56 -11.11 1.91
N LYS A 294 -4.73 -11.04 2.96
CA LYS A 294 -4.91 -11.82 4.18
C LYS A 294 -6.11 -11.40 5.01
N SER A 295 -6.49 -10.12 4.98
CA SER A 295 -7.70 -9.65 5.66
C SER A 295 -8.97 -10.14 4.95
N GLU A 296 -8.96 -10.20 3.62
CA GLU A 296 -10.10 -10.64 2.81
C GLU A 296 -10.29 -12.16 2.86
N SER A 297 -9.20 -12.95 2.93
CA SER A 297 -9.27 -14.40 3.12
C SER A 297 -9.96 -14.75 4.44
N ARG A 298 -9.61 -14.07 5.53
CA ARG A 298 -10.22 -14.28 6.86
C ARG A 298 -11.70 -13.93 6.90
N LYS A 299 -12.09 -12.77 6.37
CA LYS A 299 -13.52 -12.41 6.27
C LYS A 299 -14.32 -13.47 5.51
N SER A 300 -13.72 -14.06 4.47
CA SER A 300 -14.38 -15.12 3.68
C SER A 300 -14.53 -16.43 4.48
N GLU A 301 -13.55 -16.77 5.33
CA GLU A 301 -13.59 -17.93 6.22
C GLU A 301 -14.65 -17.75 7.33
N GLU A 302 -14.67 -16.60 8.01
CA GLU A 302 -15.65 -16.30 9.08
C GLU A 302 -17.10 -16.34 8.56
N VAL A 303 -17.35 -15.82 7.35
CA VAL A 303 -18.67 -15.89 6.71
C VAL A 303 -19.07 -17.33 6.38
N SER A 304 -18.11 -18.16 5.95
CA SER A 304 -18.35 -19.57 5.62
C SER A 304 -18.65 -20.41 6.86
N GLU A 305 -17.96 -20.16 7.97
CA GLU A 305 -18.21 -20.83 9.26
C GLU A 305 -19.57 -20.44 9.85
N THR A 306 -19.91 -19.14 9.80
CA THR A 306 -21.21 -18.64 10.27
C THR A 306 -22.37 -19.22 9.45
N ALA A 307 -22.18 -19.38 8.12
CA ALA A 307 -23.15 -20.02 7.26
C ALA A 307 -23.25 -21.54 7.51
N GLY A 308 -22.13 -22.23 7.73
CA GLY A 308 -22.09 -23.67 8.01
C GLY A 308 -22.73 -24.06 9.35
N SER A 309 -22.61 -23.21 10.37
CA SER A 309 -23.22 -23.43 11.70
C SER A 309 -24.75 -23.28 11.72
N SER A 310 -25.37 -22.82 10.63
CA SER A 310 -26.81 -22.54 10.56
C SER A 310 -27.66 -23.65 9.93
N THR A 311 -27.11 -24.84 9.66
CA THR A 311 -27.90 -26.00 9.23
C THR A 311 -28.51 -26.70 10.45
N PRO A 312 -29.84 -26.71 10.64
CA PRO A 312 -30.45 -27.49 11.70
C PRO A 312 -30.35 -28.97 11.32
N SER A 313 -29.73 -29.77 12.18
CA SER A 313 -29.85 -31.22 12.16
C SER A 313 -31.31 -31.62 12.34
N GLN A 314 -32.07 -31.73 11.24
CA GLN A 314 -33.31 -32.50 11.25
C GLN A 314 -32.95 -33.98 11.30
N ASN A 315 -32.75 -34.51 12.51
CA ASN A 315 -32.94 -35.92 12.76
C ASN A 315 -34.45 -36.13 12.98
N SER A 316 -35.06 -36.72 11.97
CA SER A 316 -36.40 -37.30 11.97
C SER A 316 -36.54 -38.36 13.06
N GLU A 317 -37.49 -38.12 13.96
CA GLU A 317 -38.23 -39.18 14.65
C GLU A 317 -39.20 -39.82 13.63
N GLU A 318 -39.01 -41.11 13.32
CA GLU A 318 -40.07 -42.14 13.28
C GLU A 318 -39.43 -43.54 13.19
#